data_AF-A0A8J4U954-F1
#
_entry.id   AF-A0A8J4U954-F1
#
_cell.length_a   1.000
_cell.length_b   1.000
_cell.length_c   1.000
_cell.angle_alpha   90.00
_cell.angle_beta   90.00
_cell.angle_gamma   90.00
#
_symmetry.space_group_name_H-M   'P 1'
#
loop_
_entity.id
_entity.type
_entity.pdbx_description
1 polymer ?
#
loop_
_entity_poly.entity_id
_entity_poly.type
_entity_poly.pdbx_seq_one_letter_code
_entity_poly.pdbx_strand_id
1 'polypeptide(L)'
;MGCSQPTIRNLVQRHTATGSVDDRPRPGRERVTTPQQDRYIQLQHLRDHFRPASRTARETPGRNNPRISSPTVRRRLRDINLQAR
;
A
#
# COMPACT_ATOMS: atom_id res chain seq x y z
N MET A 1 -6.95 23.70 -33.83
CA MET A 1 -6.87 22.96 -32.54
C MET A 1 -7.21 21.49 -32.81
N GLY A 2 -6.21 20.63 -32.96
CA GLY A 2 -6.38 19.20 -33.33
C GLY A 2 -6.67 18.28 -32.14
N CYS A 3 -7.53 18.70 -31.21
CA CYS A 3 -7.85 17.92 -30.01
C CYS A 3 -9.22 17.26 -30.15
N SER A 4 -9.37 16.05 -29.62
CA SER A 4 -10.65 15.34 -29.66
C SER A 4 -11.64 15.93 -28.65
N GLN A 5 -12.94 15.90 -28.98
CA GLN A 5 -14.03 16.37 -28.11
C GLN A 5 -13.99 15.75 -26.69
N PRO A 6 -13.66 14.45 -26.49
CA PRO A 6 -13.53 13.87 -25.16
C PRO A 6 -12.44 14.52 -24.31
N THR A 7 -11.31 14.92 -24.92
CA THR A 7 -10.22 15.59 -24.20
C THR A 7 -10.68 16.91 -23.61
N ILE A 8 -11.42 17.71 -24.39
CA ILE A 8 -11.97 18.99 -23.94
C ILE A 8 -12.98 18.76 -22.81
N ARG A 9 -13.90 17.80 -22.96
CA ARG A 9 -14.90 17.48 -21.93
C ARG A 9 -14.25 17.03 -20.62
N ASN A 10 -13.27 16.13 -20.69
CA ASN A 10 -12.57 15.61 -19.52
C ASN A 10 -11.76 16.70 -18.79
N LEU A 11 -11.16 17.63 -19.54
CA LEU A 11 -10.44 18.77 -18.98
C LEU A 11 -11.40 19.71 -18.22
N VAL A 12 -12.53 20.07 -18.83
CA VAL A 12 -13.56 20.90 -18.18
C VAL A 12 -14.08 20.21 -16.92
N GLN A 13 -14.43 18.92 -16.99
CA GLN A 13 -14.91 18.17 -15.83
C GLN A 13 -13.87 18.04 -14.72
N ARG A 14 -12.58 17.97 -15.06
CA ARG A 14 -11.50 17.96 -14.08
C ARG A 14 -11.38 19.30 -13.37
N HIS A 15 -11.39 20.38 -14.15
CA HIS A 15 -11.30 21.74 -13.66
C HIS A 15 -12.50 22.10 -12.78
N THR A 16 -13.73 21.73 -13.15
CA THR A 16 -14.91 21.98 -12.31
C THR A 16 -14.88 21.22 -10.99
N ALA A 17 -14.32 20.01 -10.97
CA ALA A 17 -14.27 19.18 -9.76
C ALA A 17 -13.14 19.55 -8.80
N THR A 18 -12.00 20.06 -9.30
CA THR A 18 -10.77 20.23 -8.51
C THR A 18 -10.19 21.63 -8.53
N GLY A 19 -10.71 22.53 -9.38
CA GLY A 19 -10.13 23.85 -9.61
C GLY A 19 -8.79 23.84 -10.36
N SER A 20 -8.29 22.66 -10.76
CA SER A 20 -7.02 22.52 -11.49
C SER A 20 -7.21 21.74 -12.80
N VAL A 21 -6.38 22.10 -13.78
CA VAL A 21 -6.22 21.38 -15.05
C VAL A 21 -5.11 20.32 -14.99
N ASP A 22 -4.32 20.32 -13.91
CA ASP A 22 -3.22 19.38 -13.71
C ASP A 22 -3.70 17.93 -13.73
N ASP A 23 -2.79 17.01 -14.02
CA ASP A 23 -3.09 15.59 -13.91
C ASP A 23 -3.37 15.20 -12.46
N ARG A 24 -4.45 14.44 -12.27
CA ARG A 24 -4.79 13.89 -10.96
C ARG A 24 -3.71 12.90 -10.52
N PRO A 25 -3.38 12.84 -9.22
CA PRO A 25 -2.51 11.79 -8.71
C PRO A 25 -3.12 10.43 -9.07
N ARG A 26 -2.33 9.60 -9.75
CA ARG A 26 -2.76 8.25 -10.15
C ARG A 26 -2.64 7.35 -8.93
N PRO A 27 -3.69 6.64 -8.51
CA PRO A 27 -3.56 5.67 -7.43
C PRO A 27 -2.56 4.59 -7.86
N GLY A 28 -1.56 4.35 -7.01
CA GLY A 28 -0.62 3.26 -7.22
C GLY A 28 -1.27 1.90 -6.99
N ARG A 29 -0.51 0.83 -7.22
CA ARG A 29 -0.97 -0.52 -6.89
C ARG A 29 -1.23 -0.66 -5.39
N GLU A 30 -2.36 -1.26 -5.06
CA GLU A 30 -2.70 -1.55 -3.67
C GLU A 30 -1.66 -2.43 -2.98
N ARG A 31 -1.54 -2.27 -1.66
CA ARG A 31 -0.65 -3.08 -0.83
C ARG A 31 -1.13 -4.54 -0.77
N VAL A 32 -0.17 -5.47 -0.71
CA VAL A 32 -0.42 -6.91 -0.50
C VAL A 32 -0.98 -7.20 0.89
N THR A 33 -0.76 -6.29 1.85
CA THR A 33 -1.28 -6.41 3.23
C THR A 33 -2.43 -5.44 3.46
N THR A 34 -3.36 -5.82 4.33
CA THR A 34 -4.42 -4.95 4.84
C THR A 34 -3.95 -4.20 6.09
N PRO A 35 -4.59 -3.08 6.48
CA PRO A 35 -4.27 -2.37 7.73
C PRO A 35 -4.41 -3.24 8.99
N GLN A 36 -5.30 -4.26 8.97
CA GLN A 36 -5.43 -5.21 10.07
C GLN A 36 -4.23 -6.17 10.13
N GLN A 37 -3.78 -6.68 8.98
CA GLN A 37 -2.59 -7.52 8.90
C GLN A 37 -1.33 -6.77 9.32
N ASP A 38 -1.20 -5.51 8.90
CA ASP A 38 -0.08 -4.65 9.31
C ASP A 38 -0.05 -4.50 10.84
N ARG A 39 -1.19 -4.22 11.49
CA ARG A 39 -1.27 -4.16 12.96
C ARG A 39 -0.92 -5.50 13.62
N TYR A 40 -1.37 -6.63 13.06
CA TYR A 40 -1.02 -7.95 13.58
C TYR A 40 0.49 -8.19 13.53
N ILE A 41 1.13 -7.91 12.39
CA ILE A 41 2.59 -8.02 12.22
C ILE A 41 3.30 -7.18 13.30
N GLN A 42 2.89 -5.93 13.49
CA GLN A 42 3.48 -5.04 14.49
C GLN A 42 3.36 -5.63 15.90
N LEU A 43 2.17 -6.07 16.30
CA LEU A 43 1.92 -6.65 17.62
C LEU A 43 2.75 -7.91 17.87
N GLN A 44 2.95 -8.77 16.86
CA GLN A 44 3.77 -9.97 17.02
C GLN A 44 5.23 -9.61 17.33
N HIS A 45 5.79 -8.62 16.63
CA HIS A 45 7.19 -8.20 16.82
C HIS A 45 7.40 -7.28 18.03
N LEU A 46 6.34 -6.62 18.52
CA LEU A 46 6.37 -5.89 19.79
C LEU A 46 6.34 -6.86 20.99
N ARG A 47 5.61 -7.97 20.88
CA ARG A 47 5.56 -9.00 21.94
C ARG A 47 6.79 -9.89 21.95
N ASP A 48 7.30 -10.23 20.78
CA ASP A 48 8.49 -11.06 20.60
C ASP A 48 9.45 -10.38 19.62
N HIS A 49 10.37 -9.59 20.18
CA HIS A 49 11.34 -8.81 19.42
C HIS A 49 12.33 -9.70 18.63
N PHE A 50 12.53 -10.96 19.04
CA PHE A 50 13.44 -11.89 18.36
C PHE A 50 12.73 -12.76 17.33
N ARG A 51 11.41 -12.60 17.15
CA ARG A 51 10.66 -13.32 16.13
C ARG A 51 11.22 -13.03 14.73
N PRO A 52 11.60 -14.05 13.95
CA PRO A 52 12.11 -13.83 12.60
C PRO A 52 10.97 -13.44 11.64
N ALA A 53 11.25 -12.52 10.73
CA ALA A 53 10.26 -12.05 9.75
C ALA A 53 9.69 -13.18 8.86
N SER A 54 10.46 -14.24 8.62
CA SER A 54 10.05 -15.41 7.85
C SER A 54 8.94 -16.21 8.53
N ARG A 55 8.91 -16.26 9.86
CA ARG A 55 7.87 -16.92 10.64
C ARG A 55 6.54 -16.17 10.49
N THR A 56 6.56 -14.87 10.75
CA THR A 56 5.40 -13.99 10.58
C THR A 56 4.85 -14.02 9.16
N ALA A 57 5.75 -14.09 8.16
CA ALA A 57 5.37 -14.20 6.75
C ALA A 57 4.62 -15.49 6.41
N ARG A 58 5.03 -16.63 7.00
CA ARG A 58 4.35 -17.92 6.81
C ARG A 58 2.98 -17.98 7.48
N GLU A 59 2.80 -17.24 8.56
CA GLU A 59 1.56 -17.23 9.36
C GLU A 59 0.54 -16.20 8.85
N THR A 60 1.00 -15.14 8.16
CA THR A 60 0.13 -14.05 7.71
C THR A 60 -0.34 -14.30 6.27
N PRO A 61 -1.63 -14.58 6.03
CA PRO A 61 -2.18 -14.57 4.68
C PRO A 61 -2.12 -13.15 4.13
N GLY A 62 -1.79 -13.00 2.85
CA GLY A 62 -1.90 -11.73 2.15
C GLY A 62 -3.35 -11.40 1.82
N ARG A 63 -3.59 -10.17 1.35
CA ARG A 63 -4.91 -9.63 1.03
C ARG A 63 -5.75 -10.53 0.11
N ASN A 64 -5.12 -11.23 -0.82
CA ASN A 64 -5.80 -12.09 -1.79
C ASN A 64 -5.62 -13.58 -1.52
N ASN A 65 -5.23 -13.97 -0.29
CA ASN A 65 -4.93 -15.33 0.18
C ASN A 65 -3.47 -15.83 0.05
N PRO A 66 -2.62 -15.46 -0.94
CA PRO A 66 -1.21 -15.83 -0.92
C PRO A 66 -0.50 -15.35 0.33
N ARG A 67 0.28 -16.22 0.97
CA ARG A 67 1.12 -15.83 2.12
C ARG A 67 2.06 -14.70 1.73
N ILE A 68 2.27 -13.77 2.65
CA ILE A 68 3.18 -12.65 2.41
C ILE A 68 4.63 -13.13 2.45
N SER A 69 5.53 -12.37 1.83
CA SER A 69 6.97 -12.68 1.84
C SER A 69 7.67 -12.03 3.04
N SER A 70 8.78 -12.60 3.50
CA SER A 70 9.61 -12.03 4.58
C SER A 70 10.05 -10.57 4.30
N PRO A 71 10.43 -10.19 3.07
CA PRO A 71 10.70 -8.78 2.73
C PRO A 71 9.49 -7.86 2.96
N THR A 72 8.27 -8.34 2.72
CA THR A 72 7.04 -7.56 2.99
C THR A 72 6.90 -7.27 4.48
N VAL A 73 7.11 -8.27 5.34
CA VAL A 73 7.11 -8.10 6.80
C VAL A 73 8.16 -7.06 7.22
N ARG A 74 9.39 -7.15 6.71
CA ARG A 74 10.45 -6.17 7.03
C ARG A 74 10.08 -4.74 6.59
N ARG A 75 9.42 -4.58 5.42
CA ARG A 75 8.92 -3.27 4.98
C ARG A 75 7.88 -2.71 5.96
N ARG A 76 6.97 -3.55 6.49
CA ARG A 76 5.96 -3.11 7.48
C ARG A 76 6.52 -2.72 8.82
N LEU A 77 7.59 -3.37 9.24
CA LEU A 77 8.30 -2.97 10.46
C LEU A 77 9.05 -1.66 10.24
N ARG A 78 9.69 -1.47 9.08
CA ARG A 78 10.35 -0.19 8.73
C ARG A 78 9.39 0.98 8.63
N ASP A 79 8.16 0.77 8.14
CA ASP A 79 7.11 1.80 8.10
C ASP A 79 6.85 2.41 9.51
N ILE A 80 7.20 1.71 10.59
CA ILE A 80 7.08 2.17 11.99
C ILE A 80 8.40 2.19 12.76
N ASN A 81 9.53 2.25 12.07
CA ASN A 81 10.88 2.27 12.66
C ASN A 81 11.22 1.06 13.54
N LEU A 82 10.60 -0.10 13.31
CA LEU A 82 10.98 -1.38 13.92
C LEU A 82 11.85 -2.21 12.97
N GLN A 83 12.72 -3.04 13.54
CA GLN A 83 13.56 -3.96 12.80
C GLN A 83 13.37 -5.39 13.29
N ALA A 84 13.00 -6.29 12.38
CA ALA A 84 13.11 -7.72 12.63
C ALA A 84 14.57 -8.17 12.45
N ARG A 85 15.03 -9.02 13.36
CA ARG A 85 16.29 -9.76 13.22
C ARG A 85 16.17 -10.88 12.18
#